data_AF-A0A151E193-F1
#
_entry.id   AF-A0A151E193-F1
#
_cell.length_a   1.000
_cell.length_b   1.000
_cell.length_c   1.000
_cell.angle_alpha   90.00
_cell.angle_beta   90.00
_cell.angle_gamma   90.00
#
_symmetry.space_group_name_H-M   'P 1'
#
loop_
_entity.id
_entity.type
_entity.pdbx_description
1 polymer ?
#
loop_
_entity_poly.entity_id
_entity_poly.type
_entity_poly.pdbx_seq_one_letter_code
_entity_poly.pdbx_strand_id
1 'polypeptide(L)'
;MKIKVIGIFACMLLLTMIPVAAGMSVPEDPQRSDIGWTTIQGFLLTPPQEINGGTLIWFRCLFVHYVAQGLGPRVTGFRFGGTIMVIPNTFRGVLMPHMILGWCRGVLEF
;
A
#
# COMPACT_ATOMS: atom_id res chain seq x y z
N MET A 1 -32.54 37.58 8.19
CA MET A 1 -32.63 36.15 7.80
C MET A 1 -31.56 35.72 6.79
N LYS A 2 -31.25 36.55 5.77
CA LYS A 2 -30.25 36.26 4.72
C LYS A 2 -28.83 35.91 5.23
N ILE A 3 -28.33 36.60 6.27
CA ILE A 3 -26.97 36.38 6.81
C ILE A 3 -26.82 35.03 7.53
N LYS A 4 -27.87 34.57 8.23
CA LYS A 4 -27.84 33.29 8.97
C LYS A 4 -27.76 32.08 8.02
N VAL A 5 -28.39 32.18 6.85
CA VAL A 5 -28.37 31.11 5.83
C VAL A 5 -26.99 30.96 5.22
N ILE A 6 -26.28 32.07 4.97
CA ILE A 6 -24.92 32.05 4.41
C ILE A 6 -23.94 31.35 5.37
N GLY A 7 -24.05 31.59 6.68
CA GLY A 7 -23.21 30.93 7.67
C GLY A 7 -23.43 29.41 7.75
N ILE A 8 -24.68 28.96 7.62
CA ILE A 8 -25.01 27.52 7.58
C ILE A 8 -24.45 26.88 6.32
N PHE A 9 -24.56 27.55 5.17
CA PHE A 9 -23.98 27.07 3.91
C PHE A 9 -22.44 26.98 3.97
N ALA A 10 -21.77 27.96 4.59
CA ALA A 10 -20.31 27.92 4.77
C ALA A 10 -19.87 26.76 5.69
N CYS A 11 -20.61 26.49 6.77
CA CYS A 11 -20.35 25.34 7.64
C CYS A 11 -20.57 24.00 6.92
N MET A 12 -21.64 23.87 6.14
CA MET A 12 -21.91 22.67 5.34
C MET A 12 -20.80 22.45 4.29
N LEU A 13 -20.30 23.51 3.66
CA LEU A 13 -19.21 23.44 2.69
C LEU A 13 -17.89 22.96 3.34
N LEU A 14 -17.57 23.47 4.53
CA LEU A 14 -16.41 23.04 5.32
C LEU A 14 -16.53 21.57 5.75
N LEU A 15 -17.72 21.13 6.16
CA LEU A 15 -17.98 19.73 6.52
C LEU A 15 -17.86 18.79 5.31
N THR A 16 -18.21 19.24 4.10
CA THR A 16 -18.03 18.44 2.87
C THR A 16 -16.59 18.36 2.36
N MET A 17 -15.66 19.17 2.88
CA MET A 17 -14.23 19.09 2.53
C MET A 17 -13.46 18.09 3.42
N ILE A 18 -14.00 17.73 4.58
CA ILE A 18 -13.38 16.77 5.51
C ILE A 18 -13.25 15.34 4.93
N PRO A 19 -14.22 14.77 4.16
CA PRO A 19 -14.08 13.40 3.66
C PRO A 19 -13.04 13.26 2.55
N VAL A 20 -12.65 14.36 1.90
CA VAL A 20 -11.71 14.32 0.75
C VAL A 20 -10.26 14.27 1.23
N ALA A 21 -9.94 14.83 2.39
CA ALA A 21 -8.60 14.74 2.97
C ALA A 21 -8.30 13.35 3.61
N ALA A 22 -9.33 12.65 4.09
CA ALA A 22 -9.18 11.32 4.69
C ALA A 22 -9.19 10.16 3.66
N GLY A 23 -9.68 10.42 2.44
CA GLY A 23 -9.83 9.41 1.38
C GLY A 23 -8.73 9.43 0.31
N MET A 24 -7.91 10.47 0.25
CA MET A 24 -6.73 10.49 -0.62
C MET A 24 -5.51 9.98 0.13
N SER A 25 -5.48 8.67 0.43
CA SER A 25 -4.21 8.00 0.57
C SER A 25 -3.56 8.02 -0.81
N VAL A 26 -2.77 9.05 -1.09
CA VAL A 26 -1.73 8.95 -2.13
C VAL A 26 -0.98 7.66 -1.77
N PRO A 27 -0.92 6.64 -2.64
CA PRO A 27 0.00 5.54 -2.39
C PRO A 27 1.38 6.20 -2.40
N GLU A 28 1.94 6.44 -1.23
CA GLU A 28 3.35 6.81 -1.13
C GLU A 28 4.09 5.72 -1.89
N ASP A 29 4.86 6.12 -2.90
CA ASP A 29 5.79 5.21 -3.54
C ASP A 29 6.59 4.57 -2.41
N PRO A 30 6.61 3.22 -2.30
CA PRO A 30 7.18 2.55 -1.13
C PRO A 30 8.61 3.06 -0.96
N GLN A 31 8.85 3.82 0.12
CA GLN A 31 10.18 4.33 0.42
C GLN A 31 11.07 3.12 0.65
N ARG A 32 11.98 2.90 -0.29
CA ARG A 32 12.92 1.80 -0.24
C ARG A 32 13.99 2.14 0.80
N SER A 33 13.78 1.70 2.03
CA SER A 33 14.89 1.58 2.98
C SER A 33 15.74 0.39 2.56
N ASP A 34 17.03 0.58 2.27
CA ASP A 34 17.95 -0.52 1.92
C ASP A 34 18.34 -1.39 3.14
N ILE A 35 17.84 -1.06 4.33
CA ILE A 35 18.13 -1.76 5.58
C ILE A 35 16.89 -2.56 6.02
N GLY A 36 17.08 -3.86 6.25
CA GLY A 36 16.04 -4.78 6.70
C GLY A 36 15.53 -5.73 5.62
N TRP A 37 14.50 -6.50 5.97
CA TRP A 37 13.82 -7.41 5.07
C TRP A 37 12.32 -7.44 5.33
N THR A 38 11.56 -7.75 4.28
CA THR A 38 10.13 -7.99 4.39
C THR A 38 9.80 -9.38 3.87
N THR A 39 9.24 -10.24 4.72
CA THR A 39 8.70 -11.54 4.30
C THR A 39 7.25 -11.38 3.86
N ILE A 40 6.87 -12.03 2.77
CA ILE A 40 5.56 -11.92 2.14
C ILE A 40 5.03 -13.31 1.85
N GLN A 41 3.76 -13.55 2.17
CA GLN A 41 3.06 -14.79 1.82
C GLN A 41 1.59 -14.51 1.48
N GLY A 42 1.06 -15.17 0.46
CA GLY A 42 -0.35 -15.08 0.15
C GLY A 42 -0.72 -15.38 -1.30
N PHE A 43 -1.89 -14.88 -1.68
CA PHE A 43 -2.53 -15.14 -2.97
C PHE A 43 -2.76 -13.86 -3.77
N LEU A 44 -2.58 -13.97 -5.08
CA LEU A 44 -2.65 -12.87 -6.03
C LEU A 44 -3.89 -12.99 -6.94
N LEU A 45 -4.53 -11.86 -7.28
CA LEU A 45 -5.58 -11.81 -8.28
C LEU A 45 -5.04 -11.67 -9.71
N THR A 46 -3.87 -11.05 -9.85
CA THR A 46 -3.23 -10.82 -11.14
C THR A 46 -1.83 -11.41 -11.16
N PRO A 47 -1.31 -11.78 -12.35
CA PRO A 47 0.10 -12.10 -12.51
C PRO A 47 0.98 -10.93 -12.04
N PRO A 48 2.10 -11.21 -11.36
CA PRO A 48 3.12 -10.21 -11.05
C PRO A 48 3.66 -9.57 -12.32
N GLN A 49 3.81 -8.25 -12.31
CA GLN A 49 4.33 -7.51 -13.44
C GLN A 49 5.44 -6.57 -12.98
N GLU A 50 6.49 -6.47 -13.78
CA GLU A 50 7.55 -5.50 -13.55
C GLU A 50 7.10 -4.10 -13.98
N ILE A 51 7.42 -3.11 -13.17
CA ILE A 51 7.19 -1.68 -13.42
C ILE A 51 8.48 -0.89 -13.14
N ASN A 52 8.49 0.41 -13.48
CA ASN A 52 9.64 1.29 -13.28
C ASN A 52 10.95 0.72 -13.84
N GLY A 53 10.90 0.21 -15.07
CA GLY A 53 12.07 -0.36 -15.76
C GLY A 53 12.62 -1.64 -15.11
N GLY A 54 11.78 -2.40 -14.39
CA GLY A 54 12.20 -3.64 -13.73
C GLY A 54 12.70 -3.45 -12.30
N THR A 55 12.58 -2.27 -11.73
CA THR A 55 13.04 -2.02 -10.34
C THR A 55 12.02 -2.48 -9.30
N LEU A 56 10.73 -2.49 -9.67
CA LEU A 56 9.62 -2.84 -8.80
C LEU A 56 8.73 -3.89 -9.47
N ILE A 57 8.04 -4.66 -8.65
CA ILE A 57 7.03 -5.63 -9.05
C ILE A 57 5.69 -5.19 -8.46
N TRP A 58 4.65 -5.13 -9.27
CA TRP A 58 3.29 -4.86 -8.81
C TRP A 58 2.36 -6.04 -9.07
N PHE A 59 1.35 -6.21 -8.21
CA PHE A 59 0.27 -7.17 -8.37
C PHE A 59 -0.96 -6.76 -7.54
N ARG A 60 -2.13 -7.31 -7.88
CA ARG A 60 -3.34 -7.19 -7.05
C ARG A 60 -3.40 -8.33 -6.02
N CYS A 61 -3.58 -8.00 -4.75
CA CYS A 61 -3.68 -8.97 -3.66
C CYS A 61 -5.10 -9.53 -3.56
N LEU A 62 -5.25 -10.85 -3.56
CA LEU A 62 -6.47 -11.47 -3.00
C LEU A 62 -6.40 -11.40 -1.48
N PHE A 63 -5.30 -11.93 -0.94
CA PHE A 63 -4.95 -11.91 0.47
C PHE A 63 -3.44 -12.09 0.60
N VAL A 64 -2.72 -11.09 1.09
CA VAL A 64 -1.26 -11.12 1.26
C VAL A 64 -0.92 -10.63 2.66
N HIS A 65 -0.25 -11.49 3.43
CA HIS A 65 0.35 -11.16 4.70
C HIS A 65 1.81 -10.74 4.51
N TYR A 66 2.24 -9.70 5.21
CA TYR A 66 3.62 -9.28 5.22
C TYR A 66 4.12 -9.00 6.63
N VAL A 67 5.42 -9.20 6.80
CA VAL A 67 6.14 -8.85 8.02
C VAL A 67 7.43 -8.15 7.61
N ALA A 68 7.56 -6.89 8.00
CA ALA A 68 8.74 -6.09 7.76
C ALA A 68 9.57 -5.95 9.05
N GLN A 69 10.88 -6.14 8.92
CA GLN A 69 11.85 -6.04 10.00
C GLN A 69 13.02 -5.17 9.54
N GLY A 70 13.15 -4.00 10.15
CA GLY A 70 14.24 -3.05 9.92
C GLY A 70 15.00 -2.75 11.23
N LEU A 71 15.54 -1.53 11.32
CA LEU A 71 16.16 -1.02 12.57
C LEU A 71 15.12 -0.64 13.63
N GLY A 72 13.88 -0.41 13.21
CA GLY A 72 12.77 -0.05 14.09
C GLY A 72 11.93 -1.26 14.53
N PRO A 73 10.75 -0.99 15.12
CA PRO A 73 9.79 -2.03 15.50
C PRO A 73 9.40 -2.91 14.32
N ARG A 74 9.18 -4.20 14.60
CA ARG A 74 8.65 -5.15 13.62
C ARG A 74 7.23 -4.72 13.23
N VAL A 75 6.99 -4.56 11.93
CA VAL A 75 5.67 -4.25 11.37
C VAL A 75 5.08 -5.51 10.77
N THR A 76 3.82 -5.80 11.08
CA THR A 76 3.05 -6.90 10.49
C THR A 76 1.74 -6.34 9.95
N GLY A 77 1.30 -6.85 8.80
CA GLY A 77 0.07 -6.36 8.18
C GLY A 77 -0.45 -7.28 7.10
N PHE A 78 -1.64 -6.93 6.60
CA PHE A 78 -2.35 -7.68 5.56
C PHE A 78 -2.87 -6.72 4.49
N ARG A 79 -2.80 -7.16 3.23
CA ARG A 79 -3.46 -6.52 2.07
C ARG A 79 -4.45 -7.52 1.48
N PHE A 80 -5.69 -7.10 1.25
CA PHE A 80 -6.75 -7.99 0.78
C PHE A 80 -7.77 -7.24 -0.08
N GLY A 81 -8.63 -7.98 -0.78
CA GLY A 81 -9.77 -7.39 -1.50
C GLY A 81 -9.39 -6.70 -2.82
N GLY A 82 -8.30 -7.11 -3.46
CA GLY A 82 -7.87 -6.59 -4.76
C GLY A 82 -7.05 -5.30 -4.69
N THR A 83 -6.61 -4.91 -3.50
CA THR A 83 -5.66 -3.81 -3.29
C THR A 83 -4.36 -4.08 -4.05
N ILE A 84 -3.81 -3.04 -4.65
CA ILE A 84 -2.51 -3.11 -5.31
C ILE A 84 -1.42 -3.18 -4.23
N MET A 85 -0.44 -4.05 -4.45
CA MET A 85 0.79 -4.10 -3.68
C MET A 85 1.97 -3.97 -4.64
N VAL A 86 2.95 -3.17 -4.23
CA VAL A 86 4.19 -2.93 -4.95
C VAL A 86 5.33 -3.37 -4.05
N ILE A 87 6.25 -4.16 -4.59
CA ILE A 87 7.40 -4.69 -3.87
C ILE A 87 8.68 -4.46 -4.69
N PRO A 88 9.85 -4.35 -4.05
CA PRO A 88 11.13 -4.31 -4.76
C PRO A 88 11.36 -5.57 -5.60
N ASN A 89 11.96 -5.42 -6.79
CA ASN A 89 12.43 -6.56 -7.60
C ASN A 89 13.69 -7.26 -7.01
N THR A 90 13.96 -7.02 -5.72
CA THR A 90 14.91 -7.80 -4.92
C THR A 90 14.25 -9.03 -4.32
N PHE A 91 12.98 -9.30 -4.63
CA PHE A 91 12.24 -10.46 -4.14
C PHE A 91 12.96 -11.77 -4.44
N ARG A 92 12.91 -12.67 -3.46
CA ARG A 92 13.49 -14.03 -3.49
C ARG A 92 12.47 -14.99 -2.90
N GLY A 93 12.08 -15.98 -3.69
CA GLY A 93 11.11 -17.00 -3.31
C GLY A 93 10.23 -17.42 -4.48
N VAL A 94 9.03 -17.89 -4.16
CA VAL A 94 8.02 -18.26 -5.15
C VAL A 94 7.18 -17.04 -5.49
N LEU A 95 7.23 -16.64 -6.76
CA LEU A 95 6.41 -15.58 -7.32
C LEU A 95 5.79 -16.10 -8.62
N MET A 96 4.55 -16.57 -8.52
CA MET A 96 3.82 -17.22 -9.61
C MET A 96 2.44 -16.59 -9.75
N PRO A 97 1.75 -16.78 -10.88
CA PRO A 97 0.33 -16.44 -10.97
C PRO A 97 -0.41 -17.04 -9.76
N HIS A 98 -1.18 -16.20 -9.09
CA HIS A 98 -1.97 -16.53 -7.90
C HIS A 98 -1.24 -16.78 -6.59
N MET A 99 0.09 -16.85 -6.55
CA MET A 99 0.81 -17.17 -5.30
C MET A 99 2.10 -16.38 -5.13
N ILE A 100 2.31 -15.90 -3.91
CA ILE A 100 3.57 -15.29 -3.47
C ILE A 100 4.00 -15.90 -2.14
N LEU A 101 5.27 -16.29 -2.05
CA LEU A 101 5.90 -16.73 -0.82
C LEU A 101 7.40 -16.45 -0.89
N GLY A 102 7.89 -15.59 -0.01
CA GLY A 102 9.31 -15.27 0.00
C GLY A 102 9.60 -14.02 0.78
N TRP A 103 10.66 -13.32 0.38
CA TRP A 103 11.09 -12.09 1.03
C TRP A 103 11.74 -11.14 0.04
N CYS A 104 11.76 -9.86 0.35
CA CYS A 104 12.51 -8.83 -0.38
C CYS A 104 13.38 -8.03 0.59
N ARG A 105 14.42 -7.39 0.05
CA ARG A 105 15.25 -6.45 0.82
C ARG A 105 14.49 -5.15 1.03
N GLY A 106 14.63 -4.60 2.24
CA GLY A 106 14.02 -3.36 2.67
C GLY A 106 12.70 -3.55 3.40
N VAL A 107 12.40 -2.54 4.22
CA VAL A 107 11.10 -2.40 4.89
C VAL A 107 10.12 -1.84 3.85
N LEU A 108 9.01 -2.55 3.63
CA LEU A 108 7.92 -1.99 2.86
C LEU A 108 7.18 -0.99 3.76
N GLU A 109 7.41 0.30 3.53
CA GLU A 109 6.62 1.37 4.12
C GLU A 109 5.30 1.47 3.34
N PHE A 110 4.19 1.44 4.06
CA PHE A 110 2.87 1.06 3.56
C PHE A 110 1.73 1.78 4.26
#